data_AF-A0A2V6FJH7-F1
#
_entry.id   AF-A0A2V6FJH7-F1
#
_cell.length_a   1.000
_cell.length_b   1.000
_cell.length_c   1.000
_cell.angle_alpha   90.00
_cell.angle_beta   90.00
_cell.angle_gamma   90.00
#
_symmetry.space_group_name_H-M   'P 1'
#
loop_
_entity.id
_entity.type
_entity.pdbx_description
1 polymer ?
#
loop_
_entity_poly.entity_id
_entity_poly.type
_entity_poly.pdbx_seq_one_letter_code
_entity_poly.pdbx_strand_id
1 'polypeptide(L)'
;PFPESVRIAEYLRDHTEPDDTIAVLGSEPQIYFYSKRHSATGYIYTYELMEPQSYARQMQEEMIQQIESARPKYLIWIGVPASWLQQATSEDLILAWANDYVGKFYDVVGLVNLLSRDQTDYYFDQLPESKPQLDNYILICRRKS
;
A
#
# COMPACT_ATOMS: atom_id res chain seq x y z
N PRO A 1 10.04 0.72 14.66
CA PRO A 1 8.61 1.08 14.76
C PRO A 1 8.28 2.03 13.61
N PHE A 2 7.11 1.89 12.98
CA PHE A 2 6.68 2.70 11.83
C PHE A 2 5.47 3.56 12.25
N PRO A 3 5.70 4.69 12.96
CA PRO A 3 4.64 5.47 13.62
C PRO A 3 3.60 6.04 12.66
N GLU A 4 3.97 6.25 11.39
CA GLU A 4 3.11 6.74 10.32
C GLU A 4 1.88 5.86 10.13
N SER A 5 2.02 4.56 10.39
CA SER A 5 0.91 3.61 10.31
C SER A 5 -0.27 3.98 11.19
N VAL A 6 -0.04 4.63 12.34
CA VAL A 6 -1.12 5.04 13.25
C VAL A 6 -1.96 6.13 12.61
N ARG A 7 -1.32 7.18 12.05
CA ARG A 7 -2.03 8.28 11.38
C ARG A 7 -2.73 7.84 10.11
N ILE A 8 -2.09 6.96 9.32
CA ILE A 8 -2.72 6.36 8.14
C ILE A 8 -3.94 5.54 8.56
N ALA A 9 -3.81 4.73 9.61
CA ALA A 9 -4.90 3.91 10.11
C ALA A 9 -6.08 4.72 10.65
N GLU A 10 -5.82 5.83 11.35
CA GLU A 10 -6.84 6.77 11.80
C GLU A 10 -7.60 7.36 10.61
N TYR A 11 -6.87 7.86 9.60
CA TYR A 11 -7.49 8.36 8.37
C TYR A 11 -8.37 7.29 7.71
N LEU A 12 -7.86 6.08 7.51
CA LEU A 12 -8.63 5.00 6.89
C LEU A 12 -9.88 4.68 7.69
N ARG A 13 -9.77 4.55 9.02
CA ARG A 13 -10.89 4.23 9.92
C ARG A 13 -12.00 5.29 9.84
N ASP A 14 -11.66 6.56 9.70
CA ASP A 14 -12.62 7.66 9.65
C ASP A 14 -13.29 7.78 8.26
N HIS A 15 -12.74 7.12 7.23
CA HIS A 15 -13.21 7.20 5.83
C HIS A 15 -13.74 5.87 5.27
N THR A 16 -13.94 4.88 6.14
CA THR A 16 -14.40 3.55 5.76
C THR A 16 -15.37 3.01 6.80
N GLU A 17 -16.27 2.13 6.38
CA GLU A 17 -17.12 1.33 7.25
C GLU A 17 -16.34 0.11 7.79
N PRO A 18 -16.76 -0.49 8.91
CA PRO A 18 -16.07 -1.65 9.49
C PRO A 18 -15.89 -2.84 8.53
N ASP A 19 -16.83 -3.04 7.61
CA ASP A 19 -16.84 -4.15 6.65
C ASP A 19 -16.11 -3.81 5.33
N ASP A 20 -15.67 -2.56 5.15
CA ASP A 20 -14.84 -2.19 3.99
C ASP A 20 -13.45 -2.85 4.12
N THR A 21 -13.00 -3.46 3.04
CA THR A 21 -11.63 -4.00 2.95
C THR A 21 -10.64 -2.96 2.43
N ILE A 22 -9.41 -3.05 2.90
CA ILE A 22 -8.26 -2.29 2.36
C ILE A 22 -7.18 -3.25 1.86
N ALA A 23 -6.29 -2.78 0.99
CA ALA A 23 -5.08 -3.51 0.60
C ALA A 23 -3.84 -2.65 0.85
N VAL A 24 -2.82 -3.23 1.47
CA VAL A 24 -1.50 -2.62 1.63
C VAL A 24 -0.56 -3.31 0.65
N LEU A 25 -0.02 -2.55 -0.29
CA LEU A 25 1.04 -2.98 -1.20
C LEU A 25 2.39 -2.63 -0.56
N GLY A 26 2.81 -3.51 0.34
CA GLY A 26 3.99 -3.40 1.20
C GLY A 26 3.88 -4.33 2.42
N SER A 27 4.81 -4.18 3.36
CA SER A 27 4.96 -5.02 4.54
C SER A 27 4.56 -4.29 5.84
N GLU A 28 3.47 -3.54 5.77
CA GLU A 28 2.96 -2.70 6.86
C GLU A 28 1.60 -3.21 7.41
N PRO A 29 1.53 -4.46 7.92
CA PRO A 29 0.26 -5.02 8.38
C PRO A 29 -0.32 -4.28 9.59
N GLN A 30 0.51 -3.55 10.35
CA GLN A 30 0.06 -2.71 11.46
C GLN A 30 -1.04 -1.73 11.05
N ILE A 31 -1.12 -1.33 9.78
CA ILE A 31 -2.20 -0.48 9.26
C ILE A 31 -3.56 -1.17 9.39
N TYR A 32 -3.66 -2.47 9.09
CA TYR A 32 -4.91 -3.24 9.25
C TYR A 32 -5.35 -3.28 10.72
N PHE A 33 -4.40 -3.55 11.62
CA PHE A 33 -4.69 -3.69 13.05
C PHE A 33 -5.11 -2.36 13.70
N TYR A 34 -4.40 -1.26 13.42
CA TYR A 34 -4.75 0.04 13.99
C TYR A 34 -6.03 0.61 13.37
N SER A 35 -6.29 0.38 12.08
CA SER A 35 -7.50 0.86 11.41
C SER A 35 -8.73 0.02 11.75
N LYS A 36 -8.51 -1.23 12.20
CA LYS A 36 -9.55 -2.24 12.37
C LYS A 36 -10.29 -2.49 11.06
N ARG A 37 -9.53 -2.69 9.97
CA ARG A 37 -10.06 -3.05 8.65
C ARG A 37 -9.50 -4.36 8.18
N HIS A 38 -10.36 -5.16 7.56
CA HIS A 38 -9.96 -6.42 6.98
C HIS A 38 -9.07 -6.19 5.74
N SER A 39 -8.09 -7.08 5.56
CA SER A 39 -7.32 -7.11 4.33
C SER A 39 -8.16 -7.69 3.19
N ALA A 40 -8.01 -7.11 2.01
CA ALA A 40 -8.59 -7.61 0.76
C ALA A 40 -7.87 -8.86 0.24
N THR A 41 -6.78 -9.28 0.88
CA THR A 41 -5.95 -10.41 0.47
C THR A 41 -5.42 -11.17 1.70
N GLY A 42 -5.07 -12.44 1.51
CA GLY A 42 -4.37 -13.22 2.53
C GLY A 42 -2.92 -12.77 2.75
N TYR A 43 -2.36 -12.00 1.83
CA TYR A 43 -0.96 -11.54 1.85
C TYR A 43 -0.84 -10.22 2.62
N ILE A 44 -0.53 -10.31 3.92
CA ILE A 44 -0.33 -9.14 4.80
C ILE A 44 1.15 -8.68 4.89
N TYR A 45 2.05 -9.39 4.22
CA TYR A 45 3.46 -9.07 4.01
C TYR A 45 3.84 -9.37 2.54
N THR A 46 4.81 -8.65 1.99
CA THR A 46 5.24 -8.83 0.59
C THR A 46 6.61 -9.50 0.45
N TYR A 47 7.33 -9.77 1.54
CA TYR A 47 8.67 -10.35 1.49
C TYR A 47 8.73 -11.70 0.75
N GLU A 48 7.79 -12.61 1.05
CA GLU A 48 7.72 -13.94 0.42
C GLU A 48 7.43 -13.87 -1.09
N LEU A 49 6.84 -12.76 -1.55
CA LEU A 49 6.59 -12.49 -2.97
C LEU A 49 7.88 -12.09 -3.70
N MET A 50 8.89 -11.62 -2.97
CA MET A 50 10.16 -11.13 -3.51
C MET A 50 11.28 -12.16 -3.38
N GLU A 51 11.13 -13.18 -2.53
CA GLU A 51 12.15 -14.21 -2.37
C GLU A 51 12.37 -15.00 -3.68
N PRO A 52 13.61 -15.41 -4.01
CA PRO A 52 13.92 -16.19 -5.20
C PRO A 52 13.50 -17.65 -5.01
N GLN A 53 12.19 -17.88 -5.00
CA GLN A 53 11.56 -19.17 -4.74
C GLN A 53 10.50 -19.50 -5.81
N SER A 54 10.25 -20.80 -6.03
CA SER A 54 9.50 -21.30 -7.20
C SER A 54 8.03 -20.89 -7.26
N TYR A 55 7.44 -20.49 -6.14
CA TYR A 55 6.05 -20.05 -6.00
C TYR A 55 5.90 -18.52 -6.02
N ALA A 56 6.98 -17.73 -6.07
CA ALA A 56 6.90 -16.27 -5.94
C ALA A 56 5.97 -15.67 -7.00
N ARG A 57 6.08 -16.14 -8.24
CA ARG A 57 5.20 -15.75 -9.34
C ARG A 57 3.73 -16.07 -9.06
N GLN A 58 3.46 -17.31 -8.63
CA GLN A 58 2.10 -17.76 -8.32
C GLN A 58 1.50 -16.94 -7.16
N MET A 59 2.27 -16.70 -6.10
CA MET A 59 1.80 -15.90 -4.96
C MET A 59 1.49 -14.45 -5.36
N GLN A 60 2.30 -13.86 -6.25
CA GLN A 60 2.00 -12.54 -6.81
C GLN A 60 0.69 -12.55 -7.62
N GLU A 61 0.49 -13.55 -8.48
CA GLU A 61 -0.76 -13.73 -9.24
C GLU A 61 -1.99 -13.91 -8.33
N GLU A 62 -1.86 -14.70 -7.27
CA GLU A 62 -2.93 -14.89 -6.29
C GLU A 62 -3.27 -13.60 -5.53
N MET A 63 -2.28 -12.84 -5.07
CA MET A 63 -2.50 -11.55 -4.41
C MET A 63 -3.21 -10.58 -5.35
N ILE A 64 -2.77 -10.50 -6.62
CA ILE A 64 -3.40 -9.68 -7.66
C ILE A 64 -4.87 -10.07 -7.82
N GLN A 65 -5.16 -11.34 -8.06
CA GLN A 65 -6.53 -11.84 -8.26
C GLN A 65 -7.44 -11.54 -7.07
N GLN A 66 -6.93 -11.70 -5.84
CA GLN A 66 -7.66 -11.39 -4.62
C GLN A 66 -8.00 -9.90 -4.53
N ILE A 67 -7.04 -9.02 -4.77
CA ILE A 67 -7.28 -7.56 -4.74
C ILE A 67 -8.25 -7.13 -5.84
N GLU A 68 -8.10 -7.66 -7.05
CA GLU A 68 -9.00 -7.37 -8.17
C GLU A 68 -10.44 -7.80 -7.89
N SER A 69 -10.62 -8.95 -7.25
CA SER A 69 -11.93 -9.51 -6.91
C SER A 69 -12.59 -8.78 -5.75
N ALA A 70 -11.82 -8.55 -4.67
CA ALA A 70 -12.30 -7.89 -3.45
C ALA A 70 -12.60 -6.41 -3.67
N ARG A 71 -11.91 -5.78 -4.64
CA ARG A 71 -12.13 -4.39 -5.03
C ARG A 71 -12.05 -3.44 -3.83
N PRO A 72 -10.94 -3.42 -3.06
CA PRO A 72 -10.87 -2.69 -1.80
C PRO A 72 -11.20 -1.21 -1.98
N LYS A 73 -11.81 -0.63 -0.94
CA LYS A 73 -12.17 0.80 -0.94
C LYS A 73 -10.93 1.69 -0.92
N TYR A 74 -9.88 1.23 -0.24
CA TYR A 74 -8.57 1.87 -0.20
C TYR A 74 -7.45 0.91 -0.52
N LEU A 75 -6.47 1.40 -1.27
CA LEU A 75 -5.20 0.76 -1.51
C LEU A 75 -4.08 1.67 -0.99
N ILE A 76 -3.17 1.13 -0.22
CA ILE A 76 -2.07 1.85 0.39
C ILE A 76 -0.80 1.40 -0.32
N TRP A 77 -0.18 2.28 -1.10
CA TRP A 77 1.06 1.98 -1.80
C TRP A 77 2.24 2.42 -0.96
N ILE A 78 3.13 1.47 -0.66
CA ILE A 78 4.30 1.72 0.17
C ILE A 78 5.51 1.89 -0.76
N GLY A 79 5.82 3.14 -1.08
CA GLY A 79 6.98 3.56 -1.86
C GLY A 79 8.26 3.61 -1.01
N VAL A 80 8.54 2.53 -0.28
CA VAL A 80 9.73 2.35 0.56
C VAL A 80 10.40 1.04 0.14
N PRO A 81 11.58 1.05 -0.49
CA PRO A 81 12.20 -0.18 -1.01
C PRO A 81 12.39 -1.28 0.04
N ALA A 82 12.72 -0.90 1.28
CA ALA A 82 12.89 -1.83 2.39
C ALA A 82 11.59 -2.52 2.84
N SER A 83 10.41 -1.98 2.49
CA SER A 83 9.12 -2.60 2.76
C SER A 83 8.81 -3.75 1.80
N TRP A 84 9.53 -3.85 0.70
CA TRP A 84 9.42 -4.94 -0.27
C TRP A 84 10.57 -5.93 -0.16
N LEU A 85 11.79 -5.46 0.12
CA LEU A 85 13.03 -6.27 0.04
C LEU A 85 13.21 -6.95 -1.33
N GLN A 86 12.79 -6.25 -2.39
CA GLN A 86 12.99 -6.69 -3.77
C GLN A 86 14.47 -6.92 -4.05
N GLN A 87 14.78 -8.07 -4.64
CA GLN A 87 16.12 -8.46 -5.08
C GLN A 87 16.17 -8.40 -6.61
N ALA A 88 17.39 -8.42 -7.18
CA ALA A 88 17.58 -8.39 -8.63
C ALA A 88 16.96 -9.59 -9.36
N THR A 89 16.75 -10.71 -8.66
CA THR A 89 16.16 -11.94 -9.19
C THR A 89 14.70 -12.14 -8.79
N SER A 90 14.10 -11.16 -8.10
CA SER A 90 12.69 -11.23 -7.72
C SER A 90 11.79 -11.14 -8.95
N GLU A 91 10.68 -11.86 -8.90
CA GLU A 91 9.55 -11.62 -9.81
C GLU A 91 9.03 -10.19 -9.61
N ASP A 92 8.66 -9.50 -10.70
CA ASP A 92 8.27 -8.08 -10.69
C ASP A 92 6.80 -7.84 -11.07
N LEU A 93 6.03 -8.90 -11.33
CA LEU A 93 4.65 -8.83 -11.83
C LEU A 93 3.79 -7.89 -11.01
N ILE A 94 3.79 -8.06 -9.68
CA ILE A 94 2.92 -7.29 -8.79
C ILE A 94 3.26 -5.80 -8.79
N LEU A 95 4.53 -5.43 -8.98
CA LEU A 95 4.96 -4.03 -9.03
C LEU A 95 4.51 -3.38 -10.34
N ALA A 96 4.71 -4.07 -11.46
CA ALA A 96 4.23 -3.63 -12.76
C ALA A 96 2.69 -3.51 -12.78
N TRP A 97 2.00 -4.55 -12.30
CA TRP A 97 0.54 -4.55 -12.16
C TRP A 97 0.05 -3.41 -11.26
N ALA A 98 0.68 -3.18 -10.11
CA ALA A 98 0.23 -2.18 -9.17
C ALA A 98 0.29 -0.76 -9.75
N ASN A 99 1.35 -0.43 -10.48
CA ASN A 99 1.48 0.86 -11.15
C ASN A 99 0.30 1.12 -12.10
N ASP A 100 -0.04 0.14 -12.93
CA ASP A 100 -1.12 0.25 -13.91
C ASP A 100 -2.51 0.21 -13.25
N TYR A 101 -2.71 -0.72 -12.31
CA TYR A 101 -3.98 -0.94 -11.63
C TYR A 101 -4.38 0.25 -10.76
N VAL A 102 -3.45 0.78 -9.96
CA VAL A 102 -3.68 1.95 -9.11
C VAL A 102 -4.01 3.16 -9.97
N GLY A 103 -3.22 3.47 -11.00
CA GLY A 103 -3.46 4.61 -11.89
C GLY A 103 -4.82 4.53 -12.60
N LYS A 104 -5.23 3.32 -12.98
CA LYS A 104 -6.51 3.10 -13.66
C LYS A 104 -7.71 3.24 -12.72
N PHE A 105 -7.67 2.62 -11.54
CA PHE A 105 -8.87 2.42 -10.70
C PHE A 105 -8.93 3.22 -9.41
N TYR A 106 -7.88 3.97 -9.05
CA TYR A 106 -7.82 4.71 -7.79
C TYR A 106 -7.38 6.16 -7.99
N ASP A 107 -7.89 7.04 -7.14
CA ASP A 107 -7.44 8.42 -6.99
C ASP A 107 -6.48 8.50 -5.79
N VAL A 108 -5.35 9.17 -5.94
CA VAL A 108 -4.47 9.48 -4.81
C VAL A 108 -5.15 10.56 -3.97
N VAL A 109 -5.53 10.22 -2.75
CA VAL A 109 -6.17 11.13 -1.80
C VAL A 109 -5.29 11.44 -0.59
N GLY A 110 -4.18 10.75 -0.43
CA GLY A 110 -3.20 11.07 0.59
C GLY A 110 -1.77 10.75 0.19
N LEU A 111 -0.85 11.53 0.74
CA LEU A 111 0.59 11.35 0.64
C LEU A 111 1.19 11.48 2.04
N VAL A 112 1.98 10.49 2.43
CA VAL A 112 2.86 10.55 3.60
C VAL A 112 4.29 10.56 3.10
N ASN A 113 4.97 11.69 3.22
CA ASN A 113 6.33 11.87 2.71
C ASN A 113 7.35 11.69 3.84
N LEU A 114 8.18 10.66 3.75
CA LEU A 114 9.13 10.27 4.78
C LEU A 114 10.47 10.96 4.51
N LEU A 115 10.64 12.18 5.04
CA LEU A 115 11.81 13.02 4.78
C LEU A 115 13.06 12.55 5.53
N SER A 116 12.89 12.07 6.76
CA SER A 116 13.96 11.49 7.57
C SER A 116 13.38 10.54 8.61
N ARG A 117 14.22 9.99 9.49
CA ARG A 117 13.77 9.11 10.58
C ARG A 117 12.77 9.79 11.53
N ASP A 118 12.91 11.10 11.73
CA ASP A 118 12.14 11.85 12.72
C ASP A 118 11.24 12.93 12.09
N GLN A 119 11.22 13.01 10.75
CA GLN A 119 10.44 14.01 10.03
C GLN A 119 9.61 13.35 8.92
N THR A 120 8.29 13.53 9.05
CA THR A 120 7.30 13.03 8.09
C THR A 120 6.26 14.12 7.83
N ASP A 121 6.03 14.43 6.56
CA ASP A 121 4.92 15.30 6.15
C ASP A 121 3.70 14.45 5.81
N TYR A 122 2.52 14.92 6.21
CA TYR A 122 1.25 14.24 5.99
C TYR A 122 0.30 15.15 5.23
N TYR A 123 -0.16 14.68 4.09
CA TYR A 123 -1.12 15.36 3.23
C TYR A 123 -2.31 14.43 3.05
N PHE A 124 -3.45 14.76 3.64
CA PHE A 124 -4.70 14.00 3.51
C PHE A 124 -5.76 14.89 2.88
N ASP A 125 -6.44 14.37 1.86
CA ASP A 125 -7.45 15.02 1.00
C ASP A 125 -6.96 16.23 0.19
N GLN A 126 -5.89 16.89 0.63
CA GLN A 126 -5.25 18.04 0.00
C GLN A 126 -3.79 17.71 -0.27
N LEU A 127 -3.52 17.27 -1.50
CA LEU A 127 -2.15 17.04 -1.96
C LEU A 127 -1.42 18.37 -2.20
N PRO A 128 -0.09 18.40 -2.04
CA PRO A 128 0.69 19.60 -2.29
C PRO A 128 0.61 20.03 -3.77
N GLU A 129 0.49 21.34 -4.01
CA GLU A 129 0.42 21.89 -5.38
C GLU A 129 1.70 21.63 -6.19
N SER A 130 2.86 21.69 -5.52
CA SER A 130 4.15 21.32 -6.10
C SER A 130 4.53 19.90 -5.71
N LYS A 131 5.02 19.12 -6.68
CA LYS A 131 5.53 17.76 -6.42
C LYS A 131 6.70 17.83 -5.42
N PRO A 132 6.56 17.27 -4.20
CA PRO A 132 7.66 17.27 -3.24
C PRO A 132 8.78 16.34 -3.72
N GLN A 133 9.96 16.47 -3.14
CA GLN A 133 10.99 15.43 -3.26
C GLN A 133 10.44 14.16 -2.61
N LEU A 134 10.45 13.06 -3.36
CA LEU A 134 9.96 11.76 -2.93
C LEU A 134 11.13 10.77 -2.94
N ASP A 135 11.65 10.46 -1.76
CA ASP A 135 12.63 9.37 -1.58
C ASP A 135 11.88 8.13 -1.07
N ASN A 136 11.40 8.20 0.17
CA ASN A 136 10.50 7.22 0.77
C ASN A 136 9.13 7.87 0.97
N TYR A 137 8.07 7.19 0.56
CA TYR A 137 6.72 7.74 0.67
C TYR A 137 5.65 6.67 0.77
N ILE A 138 4.45 7.07 1.20
CA ILE A 138 3.25 6.25 1.15
C ILE A 138 2.14 7.02 0.45
N LEU A 139 1.45 6.36 -0.47
CA LEU A 139 0.23 6.89 -1.06
C LEU A 139 -0.99 6.20 -0.46
N ILE A 140 -2.00 7.00 -0.15
CA ILE A 140 -3.33 6.53 0.20
C ILE A 140 -4.20 6.74 -1.03
N CYS A 141 -4.64 5.63 -1.62
CA CYS A 141 -5.38 5.62 -2.87
C CYS A 141 -6.82 5.19 -2.61
N ARG A 142 -7.79 6.04 -2.94
CA ARG A 142 -9.23 5.74 -2.81
C ARG A 142 -9.75 5.21 -4.14
N ARG A 143 -10.55 4.15 -4.10
CA ARG A 143 -11.15 3.58 -5.31
C ARG A 143 -12.03 4.62 -6.03
N LYS A 144 -11.92 4.71 -7.35
CA LYS A 144 -12.81 5.52 -8.20
C LYS A 144 -14.22 4.92 -8.19
N SER A 145 -15.23 5.79 -8.22
CA SER A 145 -16.64 5.42 -8.35
C SER A 145 -16.96 4.84 -9.73
#